data_AF-A0A453E4H4-F1
#
_entry.id   AF-A0A453E4H4-F1
#
_cell.length_a   1.000
_cell.length_b   1.000
_cell.length_c   1.000
_cell.angle_alpha   90.00
_cell.angle_beta   90.00
_cell.angle_gamma   90.00
#
_symmetry.space_group_name_H-M   'P 1'
#
loop_
_entity.id
_entity.type
_entity.pdbx_description
1 polymer ?
#
loop_
_entity_poly.entity_id
_entity_poly.type
_entity_poly.pdbx_seq_one_letter_code
_entity_poly.pdbx_strand_id
1 'polypeptide(L)'
;EGDMIVSGSDGFFDNIFDQEILGVINESLGTDEAAKALAELARKHSVDVTFDSPYSMEARSRGFDVPWWKKLLGAKLVGGKMDDITVIVAQVKTVVIPDDE
;
A
#
# COMPACT_ATOMS: atom_id res chain seq x y z
N GLU A 1 4.72 -22.47 5.34
CA GLU A 1 5.96 -21.83 5.84
C GLU A 1 6.47 -20.90 4.76
N GLY A 2 6.96 -19.73 5.14
CA GLY A 2 7.44 -18.71 4.20
C GLY A 2 6.37 -17.73 3.72
N ASP A 3 5.10 -17.92 4.10
CA ASP A 3 4.02 -16.99 3.76
C ASP A 3 4.27 -15.62 4.39
N MET A 4 4.01 -14.57 3.63
CA MET A 4 4.17 -13.18 4.06
C MET A 4 2.79 -12.58 4.35
N ILE A 5 2.59 -12.10 5.57
CA ILE A 5 1.40 -11.39 5.99
C ILE A 5 1.76 -9.91 6.06
N VAL A 6 1.06 -9.09 5.28
CA VAL A 6 1.19 -7.63 5.31
C VAL A 6 -0.14 -7.05 5.80
N SER A 7 -0.08 -6.23 6.84
CA SER A 7 -1.24 -5.54 7.41
C SER A 7 -0.87 -4.09 7.70
N GLY A 8 -1.86 -3.20 7.76
CA GLY A 8 -1.61 -1.78 7.99
C GLY A 8 -2.88 -0.97 8.20
N SER A 9 -2.72 0.34 8.38
CA SER A 9 -3.83 1.31 8.40
C SER A 9 -4.39 1.56 6.99
N ASP A 10 -5.51 2.26 6.88
CA ASP A 10 -6.04 2.74 5.60
C ASP A 10 -5.05 3.69 4.92
N GLY A 11 -4.34 4.54 5.66
CA GLY A 11 -3.26 5.37 5.12
C GLY A 11 -2.18 4.59 4.34
N PHE A 12 -1.96 3.31 4.68
CA PHE A 12 -1.10 2.42 3.89
C PHE A 12 -1.79 1.98 2.58
N PHE A 13 -2.95 1.32 2.69
CA PHE A 13 -3.64 0.72 1.53
C PHE A 13 -4.26 1.74 0.56
N ASP A 14 -4.54 2.96 1.01
CA ASP A 14 -5.02 4.05 0.16
C ASP A 14 -3.95 4.57 -0.81
N ASN A 15 -2.67 4.27 -0.55
CA ASN A 15 -1.51 4.85 -1.22
C ASN A 15 -0.55 3.82 -1.86
N ILE A 16 -0.90 2.54 -1.89
CA ILE A 16 -0.05 1.51 -2.51
C ILE A 16 -0.89 0.43 -3.20
N PHE A 17 -0.42 -0.08 -4.33
CA PHE A 17 -1.06 -1.20 -5.03
C PHE A 17 -0.49 -2.55 -4.59
N ASP A 18 -1.32 -3.61 -4.66
CA ASP A 18 -0.92 -4.98 -4.35
C ASP A 18 0.36 -5.42 -5.09
N GLN A 19 0.50 -5.03 -6.36
CA GLN A 19 1.68 -5.36 -7.16
C GLN A 19 2.96 -4.69 -6.64
N GLU A 20 2.85 -3.48 -6.09
CA GLU A 20 3.97 -2.76 -5.47
C GLU A 20 4.33 -3.40 -4.13
N ILE A 21 3.32 -3.84 -3.35
CA ILE A 21 3.54 -4.60 -2.13
C ILE A 21 4.35 -5.87 -2.44
N LEU A 22 3.94 -6.63 -3.46
CA LEU A 22 4.64 -7.83 -3.90
C LEU A 22 6.07 -7.53 -4.38
N GLY A 23 6.25 -6.43 -5.13
CA GLY A 23 7.57 -5.99 -5.59
C GLY A 23 8.52 -5.73 -4.42
N VAL A 24 8.09 -4.92 -3.45
CA VAL A 24 8.90 -4.59 -2.27
C VAL A 24 9.21 -5.83 -1.43
N ILE A 25 8.23 -6.71 -1.22
CA ILE A 25 8.42 -7.96 -0.45
C ILE A 25 9.46 -8.87 -1.11
N ASN A 26 9.47 -8.98 -2.44
CA ASN A 26 10.41 -9.83 -3.17
C ASN A 26 11.84 -9.26 -3.20
N GLU A 27 11.99 -7.94 -3.10
CA GLU A 27 13.30 -7.26 -3.10
C GLU A 27 13.91 -7.12 -1.69
N SER A 28 13.09 -7.23 -0.64
CA SER A 28 13.52 -7.06 0.75
C SER A 28 14.20 -8.31 1.30
N LEU A 29 15.25 -8.14 2.12
CA LEU A 29 15.99 -9.25 2.73
C LEU A 29 15.32 -9.80 4.01
N GLY A 30 14.35 -9.08 4.56
CA GLY A 30 13.63 -9.48 5.77
C GLY A 30 12.40 -8.64 6.07
N THR A 31 11.63 -9.04 7.09
CA THR A 31 10.36 -8.40 7.47
C THR A 31 10.52 -6.95 7.91
N ASP A 32 11.60 -6.61 8.62
CA ASP A 32 11.85 -5.26 9.13
C ASP A 32 12.17 -4.27 8.01
N GLU A 33 12.95 -4.72 7.02
CA GLU A 33 13.27 -3.94 5.82
C GLU A 33 12.02 -3.76 4.96
N ALA A 34 11.27 -4.85 4.73
CA ALA A 34 10.03 -4.81 3.99
C ALA A 34 9.01 -3.83 4.62
N ALA A 35 8.82 -3.89 5.93
CA ALA A 35 7.88 -3.00 6.62
C ALA A 35 8.26 -1.51 6.44
N LYS A 36 9.55 -1.19 6.56
CA LYS A 36 10.04 0.19 6.36
C LYS A 36 9.90 0.64 4.91
N ALA A 37 10.30 -0.20 3.96
CA ALA A 37 10.23 0.11 2.53
C ALA A 37 8.78 0.30 2.06
N LEU A 38 7.86 -0.55 2.53
CA LEU A 38 6.42 -0.41 2.26
C LEU A 38 5.84 0.89 2.85
N ALA A 39 6.19 1.21 4.10
CA ALA A 39 5.73 2.45 4.73
C ALA A 39 6.29 3.69 4.03
N GLU A 40 7.56 3.68 3.62
CA GLU A 40 8.17 4.79 2.87
C GLU A 40 7.57 4.96 1.48
N LEU A 41 7.28 3.86 0.78
CA LEU A 41 6.64 3.90 -0.53
C LEU A 41 5.22 4.47 -0.44
N ALA A 42 4.41 3.97 0.49
CA ALA A 42 3.07 4.51 0.73
C ALA A 42 3.13 6.00 1.13
N ARG A 43 4.11 6.41 1.95
CA ARG A 43 4.32 7.82 2.33
C ARG A 43 4.73 8.68 1.14
N LYS A 44 5.55 8.16 0.22
CA LYS A 44 5.94 8.87 -0.99
C LYS A 44 4.73 9.13 -1.88
N HIS A 45 3.87 8.12 -2.04
CA HIS A 45 2.63 8.24 -2.81
C HIS A 45 1.60 9.16 -2.13
N SER A 46 1.50 9.13 -0.79
CA SER A 46 0.50 9.91 -0.05
C SER A 46 0.66 11.43 -0.21
N VAL A 47 1.89 11.90 -0.45
CA VAL A 47 2.20 13.31 -0.69
C VAL A 47 2.26 13.68 -2.18
N ASP A 48 2.16 12.70 -3.08
CA ASP A 48 2.20 12.92 -4.53
C ASP A 48 0.80 13.26 -5.05
N VAL A 49 0.58 14.54 -5.35
CA VAL A 49 -0.68 15.07 -5.88
C VAL A 49 -0.98 14.62 -7.32
N THR A 50 -0.02 14.00 -8.00
CA THR A 50 -0.16 13.51 -9.37
C THR A 50 -0.34 12.00 -9.45
N PHE A 51 -0.09 11.28 -8.35
CA PHE A 51 -0.22 9.84 -8.28
C PHE A 51 -1.69 9.41 -8.37
N ASP A 52 -2.00 8.52 -9.30
CA ASP A 52 -3.34 7.93 -9.44
C ASP A 52 -3.51 6.80 -8.40
N SER A 53 -3.65 7.19 -7.14
CA SER A 53 -3.68 6.30 -5.97
C SER A 53 -4.91 5.38 -5.93
N PRO A 54 -4.84 4.24 -5.23
CA PRO A 54 -6.01 3.41 -4.91
C PRO A 54 -7.19 4.23 -4.36
N TYR A 55 -6.91 5.16 -3.43
CA TYR A 55 -7.92 6.08 -2.89
C TYR A 55 -8.58 6.93 -3.98
N SER A 56 -7.80 7.58 -4.84
CA SER A 56 -8.35 8.44 -5.89
C SER A 56 -9.13 7.64 -6.95
N MET A 57 -8.68 6.42 -7.26
CA MET A 57 -9.40 5.48 -8.13
C MET A 57 -10.77 5.11 -7.54
N GLU A 58 -10.82 4.79 -6.25
CA GLU A 58 -12.07 4.45 -5.56
C GLU A 58 -13.00 5.67 -5.42
N ALA A 59 -12.47 6.85 -5.18
CA ALA A 59 -13.27 8.08 -5.18
C ALA A 59 -13.96 8.29 -6.54
N ARG A 60 -13.25 8.04 -7.65
CA ARG A 60 -13.84 8.10 -9.00
C ARG A 60 -14.87 6.99 -9.25
N SER A 61 -14.64 5.77 -8.75
CA SER A 61 -15.59 4.65 -8.89
C SER A 61 -16.94 4.96 -8.22
N ARG A 62 -16.92 5.75 -7.13
CA ARG A 62 -18.09 6.22 -6.39
C ARG A 62 -18.70 7.51 -6.91
N GLY A 63 -18.19 8.07 -8.00
CA GLY A 63 -18.77 9.24 -8.67
C GLY A 63 -18.28 10.60 -8.18
N PHE A 64 -17.23 10.66 -7.36
CA PHE A 64 -16.61 11.93 -6.93
C PHE A 64 -15.63 12.53 -7.96
N ASP A 65 -15.65 12.06 -9.21
CA ASP A 65 -14.75 12.51 -10.26
C ASP A 65 -15.02 13.97 -10.68
N VAL A 66 -14.08 14.56 -11.41
CA VAL A 66 -14.20 15.94 -11.89
C VAL A 66 -15.41 16.12 -12.84
N PRO A 67 -16.02 17.33 -12.89
CA PRO A 67 -17.09 17.62 -13.84
C PRO A 67 -16.74 17.22 -15.27
N TRP A 68 -17.74 16.76 -16.03
CA TRP A 68 -17.57 16.20 -17.38
C TRP A 68 -16.74 17.09 -18.33
N TRP A 69 -16.89 18.41 -18.23
CA TRP A 69 -16.15 19.37 -19.06
C TRP A 69 -14.64 19.38 -18.76
N LYS A 70 -14.22 19.15 -17.51
CA LYS A 70 -12.81 18.99 -17.13
C LYS A 70 -12.24 17.67 -17.63
N LYS A 71 -13.06 16.62 -17.64
CA LYS A 71 -12.68 15.28 -18.14
C LYS A 71 -12.35 15.29 -19.63
N LEU A 72 -13.09 16.08 -20.43
CA LEU A 72 -12.80 16.31 -21.84
C LEU A 72 -11.44 17.01 -22.08
N LEU A 73 -10.96 17.77 -21.10
CA LEU A 73 -9.64 18.40 -21.13
C LEU A 73 -8.53 17.47 -20.59
N GLY A 74 -8.84 16.19 -20.35
CA GLY A 74 -7.89 15.20 -19.84
C GLY A 74 -7.68 15.24 -18.33
N ALA A 75 -8.38 16.10 -17.59
CA ALA A 75 -8.27 16.16 -16.13
C ALA A 75 -9.04 15.00 -15.49
N LYS A 76 -8.47 14.46 -14.40
CA LYS A 76 -9.07 13.43 -13.56
C LYS A 76 -8.83 13.80 -12.10
N LEU A 77 -9.69 13.34 -11.20
CA LEU A 77 -9.39 13.40 -9.77
C LEU A 77 -8.25 12.42 -9.47
N VAL A 78 -7.05 12.90 -9.19
CA VAL A 78 -5.86 12.11 -8.83
C VAL A 78 -5.21 12.69 -7.57
N GLY A 79 -4.27 11.94 -6.98
CA GLY A 79 -3.48 12.31 -5.82
C GLY A 79 -3.48 11.22 -4.75
N GLY A 80 -2.39 11.13 -4.00
CA GLY A 80 -2.35 10.37 -2.76
C GLY A 80 -3.25 10.95 -1.67
N LYS A 81 -3.51 10.14 -0.64
CA LYS A 81 -4.22 10.54 0.57
C LYS A 81 -3.22 10.70 1.71
N MET A 82 -2.93 11.94 2.09
CA MET A 82 -2.05 12.23 3.23
C MET A 82 -2.70 11.79 4.54
N ASP A 83 -2.15 10.77 5.19
CA ASP A 83 -2.72 10.11 6.36
C ASP A 83 -1.63 9.44 7.22
N ASP A 84 -1.98 8.99 8.42
CA ASP A 84 -1.09 8.22 9.29
C ASP A 84 -0.88 6.80 8.72
N ILE A 85 0.39 6.43 8.52
CA ILE A 85 0.77 5.16 7.89
C ILE A 85 1.34 4.22 8.95
N THR A 86 0.67 3.09 9.15
CA THR A 86 1.16 1.97 9.95
C THR A 86 1.27 0.74 9.07
N VAL A 87 2.40 0.02 9.15
CA VAL A 87 2.66 -1.22 8.40
C VAL A 87 3.22 -2.27 9.34
N ILE A 88 2.69 -3.49 9.25
CA ILE A 88 3.17 -4.70 9.91
C ILE A 88 3.46 -5.73 8.83
N VAL A 89 4.66 -6.31 8.87
CA VAL A 89 5.05 -7.43 8.02
C VAL A 89 5.45 -8.60 8.91
N ALA A 90 4.84 -9.76 8.67
CA ALA A 90 5.12 -10.98 9.40
C ALA A 90 5.37 -12.14 8.41
N GLN A 91 6.31 -13.03 8.76
CA GLN A 91 6.57 -14.25 8.02
C GLN A 91 6.14 -15.47 8.83
N VAL A 92 5.35 -16.34 8.22
CA VAL A 92 4.92 -17.61 8.83
C VAL A 92 6.11 -18.56 8.89
N LYS A 93 6.58 -18.89 10.10
CA LYS A 93 7.65 -19.86 10.34
C LYS A 93 7.09 -21.13 10.97
N THR A 94 7.61 -22.28 10.58
CA THR A 94 7.29 -23.53 11.28
C THR A 94 7.99 -23.51 12.64
N VAL A 95 7.24 -23.69 13.72
CA VAL A 95 7.82 -23.87 15.05
C VAL A 95 7.87 -25.36 15.33
N VAL A 96 9.08 -25.90 15.49
CA VAL A 96 9.25 -27.26 16.04
C VAL A 96 9.18 -27.12 17.56
N ILE A 97 8.11 -27.66 18.15
CA ILE A 97 8.00 -27.76 19.60
C ILE A 97 8.87 -28.97 20.01
N PRO A 98 9.88 -28.79 20.87
CA PRO A 98 10.65 -29.93 21.39
C PRO A 98 9.70 -30.85 22.18
N ASP A 99 9.85 -32.16 22.03
CA ASP A 99 9.20 -33.11 22.93
C ASP A 99 9.75 -32.89 24.35
N ASP A 100 8.87 -32.66 25.32
CA ASP A 100 9.24 -32.63 26.75
C ASP A 100 9.73 -34.04 27.15
N GLU A 101 11.01 -34.17 27.55
CA GLU A 101 11.58 -35.40 28.14
C GLU A 101 10.96 -35.75 29.51
#